data_AF-A0A832AZ46-F1
#
_entry.id   AF-A0A832AZ46-F1
#
_cell.length_a   1.000
_cell.length_b   1.000
_cell.length_c   1.000
_cell.angle_alpha   90.00
_cell.angle_beta   90.00
_cell.angle_gamma   90.00
#
_symmetry.space_group_name_H-M   'P 1'
#
loop_
_entity.id
_entity.type
_entity.pdbx_description
1 polymer ?
#
loop_
_entity_poly.entity_id
_entity_poly.type
_entity_poly.pdbx_seq_one_letter_code
_entity_poly.pdbx_strand_id
1 'polypeptide(L)' 'MSDKQENPMRKIKIGKVVVNIGLGEGGEKLEKAMKVLEELTGQKPCPT' A
#
# COMPACT_ATOMS: atom_id res chain seq x y z
N MET A 1 41.15 -11.05 11.24
CA MET A 1 40.03 -11.14 10.27
C MET A 1 38.91 -10.31 10.86
N SER A 2 38.85 -9.02 10.52
CA SER A 2 37.92 -8.07 11.14
C SER A 2 36.51 -8.36 10.65
N ASP A 3 35.69 -8.92 11.54
CA ASP A 3 34.25 -9.09 11.36
C ASP A 3 33.63 -7.75 11.01
N LYS A 4 33.40 -7.53 9.71
CA LYS A 4 32.62 -6.39 9.21
C LYS A 4 31.17 -6.62 9.63
N GLN A 5 30.82 -6.21 10.85
CA GLN A 5 29.42 -6.08 11.25
C GLN A 5 28.71 -5.21 10.20
N GLU A 6 27.79 -5.80 9.45
CA GLU A 6 27.02 -5.08 8.45
C GLU A 6 26.28 -3.93 9.10
N ASN A 7 26.52 -2.71 8.62
CA ASN A 7 25.87 -1.52 9.15
C ASN A 7 24.33 -1.66 9.00
N PRO A 8 23.55 -1.64 10.09
CA PRO A 8 22.10 -1.78 10.06
C PRO A 8 21.40 -0.80 9.12
N MET A 9 22.00 0.38 8.87
CA MET A 9 21.49 1.41 7.96
C MET A 9 21.52 1.01 6.48
N ARG A 10 22.25 -0.05 6.11
CA ARG A 10 22.34 -0.55 4.72
C ARG A 10 21.27 -1.58 4.37
N LYS A 11 20.46 -2.01 5.35
CA LYS A 11 19.40 -3.01 5.12
C LYS A 11 18.26 -2.38 4.33
N ILE A 12 18.01 -2.88 3.12
CA ILE A 12 16.88 -2.46 2.28
C ILE A 12 15.57 -2.92 2.91
N LYS A 13 14.60 -2.01 2.99
CA LYS A 13 13.23 -2.29 3.44
C LYS A 13 12.24 -1.66 2.47
N ILE A 14 11.07 -2.27 2.33
CA ILE A 14 9.97 -1.69 1.56
C ILE A 14 9.47 -0.46 2.33
N GLY A 15 9.47 0.71 1.69
CA GLY A 15 9.05 1.97 2.32
C GLY A 15 7.53 2.07 2.50
N LYS A 16 6.78 1.85 1.41
CA LYS A 16 5.32 1.77 1.42
C LYS A 16 4.80 0.99 0.22
N VAL A 17 3.63 0.38 0.38
CA VAL A 17 2.84 -0.21 -0.71
C VAL A 17 1.56 0.59 -0.83
N VAL A 18 1.23 1.02 -2.04
CA VAL A 18 -0.01 1.75 -2.34
C VAL A 18 -0.81 0.91 -3.32
N VAL A 19 -2.06 0.64 -2.98
CA VAL A 19 -3.01 -0.07 -3.84
C VAL A 19 -3.98 0.96 -4.40
N ASN A 20 -4.16 0.98 -5.73
CA ASN A 20 -5.04 1.91 -6.43
C ASN A 20 -5.99 1.15 -7.36
N ILE A 21 -7.24 1.59 -7.45
CA ILE A 21 -8.23 1.09 -8.41
C ILE A 21 -8.71 2.28 -9.25
N GLY A 22 -8.21 2.39 -10.49
CA GLY A 22 -8.62 3.43 -11.43
C GLY A 22 -9.88 3.04 -12.18
N LEU A 23 -11.05 3.51 -11.72
CA LEU A 23 -12.34 3.09 -12.29
C LEU A 23 -12.84 3.96 -13.44
N GLY A 24 -12.26 5.15 -13.67
CA GLY A 24 -12.65 6.07 -14.75
C GLY A 24 -14.09 6.61 -14.69
N GLU A 25 -14.96 6.00 -13.88
CA GLU A 25 -16.38 6.30 -13.71
C GLU A 25 -16.68 6.51 -12.23
N GLY A 26 -17.47 7.54 -11.92
CA GLY A 26 -17.99 7.80 -10.58
C GLY A 26 -19.28 7.04 -10.28
N GLY A 27 -19.73 7.11 -9.01
CA GLY A 27 -20.99 6.54 -8.57
C GLY A 27 -20.85 5.16 -7.92
N GLU A 28 -21.81 4.26 -8.15
CA GLU A 28 -21.95 3.01 -7.41
C GLU A 28 -20.73 2.07 -7.54
N LYS A 29 -20.04 2.09 -8.68
CA LYS A 29 -18.81 1.32 -8.89
C LYS A 29 -17.66 1.81 -8.00
N LEU A 30 -17.55 3.12 -7.79
CA LEU A 30 -16.54 3.71 -6.92
C LEU A 30 -16.76 3.29 -5.47
N GLU A 31 -18.00 3.34 -5.00
CA GLU A 31 -18.35 2.91 -3.63
C GLU A 31 -18.08 1.42 -3.41
N LYS A 32 -18.41 0.57 -4.40
CA LYS A 32 -18.11 -0.87 -4.35
C LYS A 32 -16.60 -1.13 -4.29
N ALA A 33 -15.81 -0.42 -5.10
CA ALA A 33 -14.37 -0.57 -5.08
C ALA A 33 -13.73 -0.09 -3.78
N MET A 34 -14.26 0.96 -3.15
CA MET A 34 -13.83 1.39 -1.82
C MET A 34 -14.10 0.30 -0.78
N LYS A 35 -15.30 -0.30 -0.78
CA LYS A 35 -15.61 -1.42 0.13
C LYS A 35 -14.68 -2.61 -0.07
N VAL A 36 -14.40 -2.97 -1.32
CA VAL A 36 -13.45 -4.05 -1.64
C VAL A 36 -12.04 -3.73 -1.15
N LEU A 37 -11.57 -2.48 -1.31
CA LEU A 37 -10.27 -2.06 -0.79
C LEU A 37 -10.22 -2.11 0.73
N GLU A 38 -11.30 -1.72 1.40
CA GLU A 38 -11.41 -1.78 2.86
C GLU A 38 -11.40 -3.23 3.36
N GLU A 39 -12.14 -4.14 2.72
CA GLU A 39 -12.14 -5.57 3.04
C GLU A 39 -10.77 -6.23 2.79
N LEU A 40 -10.08 -5.85 1.71
CA LEU A 40 -8.77 -6.43 1.37
C LEU A 40 -7.63 -5.89 2.25
N THR A 41 -7.65 -4.60 2.60
CA THR A 41 -6.54 -3.95 3.31
C THR A 41 -6.80 -3.76 4.81
N GLY A 42 -8.05 -3.86 5.26
CA GLY A 42 -8.46 -3.54 6.63
C GLY A 42 -8.28 -2.07 7.01
N GLN A 43 -8.03 -1.20 6.04
CA GLN A 43 -7.79 0.23 6.24
C GLN A 43 -8.83 1.04 5.47
N LYS A 44 -9.17 2.22 6.00
CA LYS A 44 -10.07 3.15 5.32
C LYS A 44 -9.39 3.68 4.05
N PRO A 45 -9.93 3.38 2.85
CA PRO A 45 -9.35 3.85 1.60
C PRO A 45 -9.51 5.38 1.45
N CYS A 46 -8.56 6.01 0.78
CA CYS A 46 -8.60 7.45 0.49
C CYS A 46 -9.34 7.69 -0.84
N PRO A 47 -10.43 8.48 -0.86
CA PRO A 47 -11.01 8.96 -2.12
C PRO A 47 -10.00 9.86 -2.84
N THR A 48 -9.77 9.60 -4.12
CA THR A 48 -9.08 10.55 -5.01
C THR A 48 -10.12 11.36 -5.79
#